data_AF-A0A7T7KGF2-F1
#
_entry.id   AF-A0A7T7KGF2-F1
#
_cell.length_a   1.000
_cell.length_b   1.000
_cell.length_c   1.000
_cell.angle_alpha   90.00
_cell.angle_beta   90.00
_cell.angle_gamma   90.00
#
_symmetry.space_group_name_H-M   'P 1'
#
loop_
_entity.id
_entity.type
_entity.pdbx_description
1 polymer ?
#
loop_
_entity_poly.entity_id
_entity_poly.type
_entity_poly.pdbx_seq_one_letter_code
_entity_poly.pdbx_strand_id
1 'polypeptide(L)'
;MFAKLIRLEFKSFFRSPQLGAGILMKIGMFFIFAYMALIFFGGAFALFFGARKEGVNPLILFSRFFLVYWVLDLLLKYFMQQLPANNIKPLLTLNIPKNKITSYTLVKILLSFFTWVFLLFMLPFTVLLLVDGGFNVLSVLAIFISVVALIFSNAFINTFINKNNTLLYSIFAVIIVLGGLHYFKIIDVLNISETLTYSIYQKWWLFFIPLLLTLVLGKMAFNFIKQNLYLDKGLEMKKAVGKTENIEYLNRFGAIGTFINNDIKLIKRSKAARSALIGGFLFLFYGLLVFNKGYSFSFMQVFLGIFVTGGFNLMFGQRVPAWDSSYYPLMMTQNVPYKEYLKAKWWLFVIVTAVSMVLAVFYVFFTSWTFYFTIFAAGLYNLGVNSYLTLLAGAYNKKPIDLNSASKGFTAGQNNFNIKILIIIIPQMLVPMAVFGIVKYFAGMSAAVISLGILGLIGFLLRDKIFDQIVKIYRSEKYSTLAAFKKVD
;
A
#
# COMPACT_ATOMS: atom_id res chain seq x y z
N MET A 1 0.86 -10.00 32.63
CA MET A 1 0.05 -8.95 31.96
C MET A 1 0.18 -8.99 30.44
N PHE A 2 1.41 -8.97 29.88
CA PHE A 2 1.65 -9.12 28.44
C PHE A 2 1.01 -10.37 27.82
N ALA A 3 1.17 -11.54 28.45
CA ALA A 3 0.51 -12.79 28.03
C ALA A 3 -1.03 -12.69 28.03
N LYS A 4 -1.62 -11.90 28.95
CA LYS A 4 -3.08 -11.70 29.03
C LYS A 4 -3.58 -10.81 27.87
N LEU A 5 -2.80 -9.80 27.47
CA LEU A 5 -3.09 -8.97 26.29
C LEU A 5 -3.00 -9.79 24.99
N ILE A 6 -1.96 -10.63 24.86
CA ILE A 6 -1.82 -11.55 23.71
C ILE A 6 -3.00 -12.54 23.66
N ARG A 7 -3.42 -13.08 24.81
CA ARG A 7 -4.60 -13.97 24.89
C ARG A 7 -5.90 -13.27 24.48
N LEU A 8 -6.05 -11.98 24.80
CA LEU A 8 -7.21 -11.20 24.39
C LEU A 8 -7.23 -10.97 22.87
N GLU A 9 -6.08 -10.70 22.24
CA GLU A 9 -5.98 -10.61 20.78
C GLU A 9 -6.29 -11.94 20.08
N PHE A 10 -5.84 -13.06 20.67
CA PHE A 10 -6.19 -14.38 20.15
C PHE A 10 -7.72 -14.58 20.23
N LYS A 11 -8.34 -14.29 21.38
CA LYS A 11 -9.79 -14.38 21.54
C LYS A 11 -10.56 -13.43 20.60
N SER A 12 -10.08 -12.21 20.36
CA SER A 12 -10.73 -11.28 19.43
C SER A 12 -10.66 -11.78 17.98
N PHE A 13 -9.56 -12.44 17.60
CA PHE A 13 -9.43 -13.06 16.29
C PHE A 13 -10.51 -14.15 16.07
N PHE A 14 -10.67 -15.06 17.02
CA PHE A 14 -11.67 -16.14 16.94
C PHE A 14 -13.12 -15.69 17.15
N ARG A 15 -13.35 -14.49 17.68
CA ARG A 15 -14.71 -13.92 17.84
C ARG A 15 -15.10 -12.96 16.73
N SER A 16 -14.20 -12.69 15.78
CA SER A 16 -14.48 -11.75 14.70
C SER A 16 -15.55 -12.32 13.74
N PRO A 17 -16.55 -11.52 13.31
CA PRO A 17 -17.61 -11.96 12.38
C PRO A 17 -17.12 -12.42 10.99
N GLN A 18 -15.82 -12.34 10.72
CA GLN A 18 -15.18 -12.60 9.43
C GLN A 18 -14.10 -13.69 9.53
N LEU A 19 -14.22 -14.59 10.51
CA LEU A 19 -13.21 -15.61 10.83
C LEU A 19 -12.75 -16.42 9.60
N GLY A 20 -13.68 -16.86 8.73
CA GLY A 20 -13.35 -17.60 7.51
C GLY A 20 -12.50 -16.82 6.50
N ALA A 21 -12.83 -15.54 6.26
CA ALA A 21 -12.01 -14.65 5.45
C ALA A 21 -10.66 -14.34 6.13
N GLY A 22 -10.65 -14.25 7.47
CA GLY A 22 -9.44 -14.08 8.28
C GLY A 22 -8.48 -15.29 8.23
N ILE A 23 -8.99 -16.51 8.11
CA ILE A 23 -8.17 -17.73 7.94
C ILE A 23 -7.54 -17.76 6.54
N LEU A 24 -8.33 -17.57 5.49
CA LEU A 24 -7.82 -17.58 4.11
C LEU A 24 -6.76 -16.49 3.90
N MET A 25 -6.99 -15.30 4.48
CA MET A 25 -6.02 -14.21 4.47
C MET A 25 -4.72 -14.61 5.19
N LYS A 26 -4.80 -15.28 6.34
CA LYS A 26 -3.61 -15.75 7.06
C LYS A 26 -2.85 -16.84 6.30
N ILE A 27 -3.56 -17.73 5.60
CA ILE A 27 -2.94 -18.72 4.70
C ILE A 27 -2.23 -18.01 3.53
N GLY A 28 -2.89 -17.04 2.90
CA GLY A 28 -2.26 -16.22 1.84
C GLY A 28 -1.05 -15.44 2.34
N MET A 29 -1.14 -14.83 3.53
CA MET A 29 -0.01 -14.18 4.20
C MET A 29 1.12 -15.17 4.48
N PHE A 30 0.81 -16.39 4.90
CA PHE A 30 1.81 -17.44 5.11
C PHE A 30 2.56 -17.76 3.81
N PHE A 31 1.87 -17.93 2.68
CA PHE A 31 2.53 -18.14 1.39
C PHE A 31 3.40 -16.95 0.96
N ILE A 32 2.92 -15.72 1.13
CA ILE A 32 3.72 -14.51 0.85
C ILE A 32 4.95 -14.45 1.74
N PHE A 33 4.81 -14.77 3.03
CA PHE A 33 5.92 -14.78 3.98
C PHE A 33 6.90 -15.90 3.68
N ALA A 34 6.43 -17.09 3.31
CA ALA A 34 7.28 -18.21 2.89
C ALA A 34 8.04 -17.87 1.60
N TYR A 35 7.36 -17.31 0.60
CA TYR A 35 7.99 -16.86 -0.64
C TYR A 35 9.05 -15.79 -0.38
N MET A 36 8.74 -14.80 0.46
CA MET A 36 9.71 -13.77 0.82
C MET A 36 10.87 -14.36 1.64
N ALA A 37 10.61 -15.30 2.54
CA ALA A 37 11.67 -16.01 3.26
C ALA A 37 12.63 -16.72 2.28
N LEU A 38 12.10 -17.39 1.26
CA LEU A 38 12.91 -18.02 0.21
C LEU A 38 13.75 -16.99 -0.56
N ILE A 39 13.20 -15.83 -0.90
CA ILE A 39 13.96 -14.76 -1.58
C ILE A 39 15.08 -14.22 -0.71
N PHE A 40 14.81 -13.90 0.57
CA PHE A 40 15.82 -13.34 1.47
C PHE A 40 16.89 -14.37 1.80
N PHE A 41 16.49 -15.62 2.04
CA PHE A 41 17.42 -16.71 2.29
C PHE A 41 18.27 -17.00 1.04
N GLY A 42 17.64 -17.20 -0.13
CA GLY A 42 18.34 -17.40 -1.39
C GLY A 42 19.23 -16.21 -1.79
N GLY A 43 18.80 -14.99 -1.46
CA GLY A 43 19.57 -13.76 -1.67
C GLY A 43 20.89 -13.74 -0.88
N ALA A 44 20.91 -14.30 0.34
CA ALA A 44 22.14 -14.41 1.13
C ALA A 44 23.17 -15.32 0.44
N PHE A 45 22.72 -16.48 -0.04
CA PHE A 45 23.56 -17.42 -0.80
C PHE A 45 24.00 -16.80 -2.14
N ALA A 46 23.08 -16.17 -2.85
CA ALA A 46 23.35 -15.54 -4.14
C ALA A 46 24.40 -14.41 -4.01
N LEU A 47 24.31 -13.57 -2.97
CA LEU A 47 25.30 -12.53 -2.73
C LEU A 47 26.66 -13.14 -2.38
N PHE A 48 26.69 -14.12 -1.47
CA PHE A 48 27.94 -14.74 -1.04
C PHE A 48 28.69 -15.47 -2.16
N PHE A 49 28.01 -16.41 -2.83
CA PHE A 49 28.62 -17.19 -3.92
C PHE A 49 28.78 -16.36 -5.20
N GLY A 50 27.87 -15.42 -5.47
CA GLY A 50 28.00 -14.50 -6.60
C GLY A 50 29.23 -13.61 -6.48
N ALA A 51 29.46 -13.02 -5.30
CA ALA A 51 30.66 -12.23 -5.05
C ALA A 51 31.95 -13.06 -5.22
N ARG A 52 31.96 -14.30 -4.71
CA ARG A 52 33.11 -15.21 -4.90
C ARG A 52 33.40 -15.55 -6.36
N LYS A 53 32.37 -15.78 -7.17
CA LYS A 53 32.53 -16.05 -8.61
C LYS A 53 33.15 -14.87 -9.35
N GLU A 54 32.78 -13.65 -8.98
CA GLU A 54 33.33 -12.41 -9.54
C GLU A 54 34.69 -12.01 -8.93
N GLY A 55 35.25 -12.83 -8.01
CA GLY A 55 36.52 -12.54 -7.34
C GLY A 55 36.47 -11.38 -6.33
N VAL A 56 35.27 -10.93 -5.95
CA VAL A 56 35.06 -9.82 -5.00
C VAL A 56 34.77 -10.36 -3.60
N ASN A 57 35.27 -9.67 -2.57
CA ASN A 57 34.96 -10.02 -1.19
C ASN A 57 33.45 -9.86 -0.91
N PRO A 58 32.73 -10.92 -0.48
CA PRO A 58 31.29 -10.86 -0.22
C PRO A 58 30.87 -9.78 0.79
N LEU A 59 31.70 -9.53 1.79
CA LEU A 59 31.42 -8.55 2.83
C LEU A 59 31.52 -7.11 2.31
N ILE A 60 32.49 -6.86 1.42
CA ILE A 60 32.64 -5.55 0.76
C ILE A 60 31.43 -5.28 -0.13
N LEU A 61 31.02 -6.28 -0.92
CA LEU A 61 29.83 -6.17 -1.77
C LEU A 61 28.56 -5.89 -0.96
N PHE A 62 28.36 -6.61 0.17
CA PHE A 62 27.27 -6.35 1.10
C PHE A 62 27.32 -4.92 1.65
N SER A 63 28.50 -4.49 2.11
CA SER A 63 28.73 -3.16 2.70
C SER A 63 28.38 -2.04 1.72
N ARG A 64 28.69 -2.22 0.43
CA ARG A 64 28.38 -1.28 -0.64
C ARG A 64 26.89 -1.02 -0.84
N PHE A 65 26.04 -2.04 -0.69
CA PHE A 65 24.60 -1.92 -0.93
C PHE A 65 23.77 -1.72 0.35
N PHE A 66 24.35 -1.90 1.53
CA PHE A 66 23.63 -1.90 2.79
C PHE A 66 22.86 -0.60 3.08
N LEU A 67 23.44 0.58 2.84
CA LEU A 67 22.76 1.87 3.09
C LEU A 67 21.54 2.03 2.18
N VAL A 68 21.65 1.64 0.90
CA VAL A 68 20.52 1.65 -0.03
C VAL A 68 19.41 0.73 0.48
N TYR A 69 19.77 -0.48 0.94
CA TYR A 69 18.81 -1.38 1.57
C TYR A 69 18.17 -0.76 2.83
N TRP A 70 18.94 -0.10 3.69
CA TRP A 70 18.44 0.53 4.91
C TRP A 70 17.42 1.65 4.61
N VAL A 71 17.63 2.44 3.56
CA VAL A 71 16.66 3.45 3.10
C VAL A 71 15.41 2.79 2.53
N LEU A 72 15.57 1.75 1.70
CA LEU A 72 14.44 0.99 1.15
C LEU A 72 13.60 0.33 2.25
N ASP A 73 14.25 -0.22 3.28
CA ASP A 73 13.59 -0.79 4.46
C ASP A 73 12.78 0.26 5.22
N LEU A 74 13.30 1.48 5.39
CA LEU A 74 12.53 2.59 5.99
C LEU A 74 11.28 2.93 5.17
N LEU A 75 11.41 3.02 3.83
CA LEU A 75 10.27 3.26 2.94
C LEU A 75 9.23 2.14 3.04
N LEU A 76 9.67 0.88 3.02
CA LEU A 76 8.80 -0.28 3.16
C LEU A 76 8.07 -0.27 4.51
N LYS A 77 8.77 0.00 5.61
CA LYS A 77 8.16 0.13 6.94
C LYS A 77 7.15 1.28 6.99
N TYR A 78 7.46 2.41 6.36
CA TYR A 78 6.51 3.52 6.29
C TYR A 78 5.18 3.14 5.60
N PHE A 79 5.25 2.42 4.48
CA PHE A 79 4.05 2.02 3.75
C PHE A 79 3.33 0.81 4.37
N MET A 80 4.07 -0.15 4.92
CA MET A 80 3.52 -1.45 5.32
C MET A 80 3.32 -1.61 6.82
N GLN A 81 4.21 -1.04 7.65
CA GLN A 81 4.19 -1.16 9.10
C GLN A 81 3.39 0.01 9.71
N GLN A 82 2.09 -0.22 9.92
CA GLN A 82 1.20 0.74 10.57
C GLN A 82 1.37 0.74 12.10
N LEU A 83 1.24 1.90 12.71
CA LEU A 83 1.21 2.02 14.18
C LEU A 83 -0.06 1.36 14.73
N PRO A 84 0.03 0.55 15.81
CA PRO A 84 -1.11 -0.18 16.36
C PRO A 84 -2.05 0.71 17.20
N ALA A 85 -2.35 1.94 16.74
CA ALA A 85 -3.13 2.94 17.47
C ALA A 85 -4.56 2.47 17.79
N ASN A 86 -5.20 1.70 16.90
CA ASN A 86 -6.58 1.23 17.07
C ASN A 86 -6.72 0.22 18.21
N ASN A 87 -5.70 -0.61 18.47
CA ASN A 87 -5.76 -1.60 19.54
C ASN A 87 -5.46 -0.99 20.92
N ILE A 88 -4.92 0.23 20.97
CA ILE A 88 -4.51 0.87 22.22
C ILE A 88 -5.63 1.72 22.83
N LYS A 89 -6.54 2.27 22.02
CA LYS A 89 -7.65 3.10 22.49
C LYS A 89 -8.49 2.41 23.59
N PRO A 90 -8.90 1.13 23.46
CA PRO A 90 -9.66 0.44 24.52
C PRO A 90 -8.84 0.18 25.79
N LEU A 91 -7.50 0.19 25.71
CA LEU A 91 -6.63 0.01 26.88
C LEU A 91 -6.49 1.32 27.68
N LEU A 92 -6.77 2.47 27.07
CA LEU A 92 -6.70 3.78 27.73
C LEU A 92 -7.88 4.04 28.68
N THR A 93 -9.01 3.35 28.49
CA THR A 93 -10.16 3.41 29.39
C THR A 93 -10.03 2.50 30.61
N LEU A 94 -9.06 1.58 30.58
CA LEU A 94 -8.76 0.67 31.68
C LEU A 94 -7.75 1.30 32.63
N ASN A 95 -7.78 0.92 33.91
CA ASN A 95 -6.82 1.38 34.92
C ASN A 95 -5.43 0.72 34.74
N ILE A 96 -4.77 1.00 33.61
CA ILE A 96 -3.44 0.52 33.25
C ILE A 96 -2.50 1.73 33.16
N PRO A 97 -1.32 1.71 33.81
CA PRO A 97 -0.42 2.84 33.77
C PRO A 97 0.11 3.09 32.34
N LYS A 98 0.10 4.37 31.92
CA LYS A 98 0.53 4.80 30.57
C LYS A 98 1.90 4.26 30.16
N ASN A 99 2.84 4.12 31.09
CA ASN A 99 4.16 3.53 30.82
C ASN A 99 4.06 2.09 30.30
N LYS A 100 3.20 1.24 30.90
CA LYS A 100 3.02 -0.15 30.46
C LYS A 100 2.37 -0.24 29.09
N ILE A 101 1.39 0.63 28.81
CA ILE A 101 0.75 0.74 27.50
C ILE A 101 1.77 1.17 26.44
N THR A 102 2.62 2.15 26.77
CA THR A 102 3.69 2.64 25.90
C THR A 102 4.72 1.55 25.60
N SER A 103 5.21 0.84 26.62
CA SER A 103 6.13 -0.30 26.45
C SER A 103 5.51 -1.40 25.60
N TYR A 104 4.24 -1.76 25.85
CA TYR A 104 3.53 -2.75 25.03
C TYR A 104 3.42 -2.32 23.57
N THR A 105 3.13 -1.04 23.33
CA THR A 105 3.06 -0.48 21.98
C THR A 105 4.40 -0.57 21.25
N LEU A 106 5.50 -0.23 21.91
CA LEU A 106 6.84 -0.32 21.34
C LEU A 106 7.25 -1.75 21.05
N VAL A 107 7.06 -2.67 21.99
CA VAL A 107 7.36 -4.10 21.79
C VAL A 107 6.55 -4.64 20.61
N LYS A 108 5.29 -4.23 20.46
CA LYS A 108 4.46 -4.63 19.33
C LYS A 108 4.96 -4.08 17.98
N ILE A 109 5.51 -2.86 17.96
CA ILE A 109 6.15 -2.28 16.77
C ILE A 109 7.39 -3.10 16.41
N LEU A 110 8.23 -3.44 17.40
CA LEU A 110 9.44 -4.25 17.18
C LEU A 110 9.14 -5.69 16.75
N LEU A 111 8.09 -6.31 17.29
CA LEU A 111 7.64 -7.66 16.90
C LEU A 111 6.91 -7.70 15.55
N SER A 112 6.81 -6.57 14.83
CA SER A 112 6.28 -6.57 13.48
C SER A 112 7.15 -7.43 12.57
N PHE A 113 6.51 -8.26 11.75
CA PHE A 113 7.18 -9.10 10.76
C PHE A 113 8.19 -8.31 9.91
N PHE A 114 7.83 -7.11 9.44
CA PHE A 114 8.72 -6.26 8.63
C PHE A 114 10.02 -5.85 9.32
N THR A 115 10.09 -5.87 10.66
CA THR A 115 11.34 -5.63 11.40
C THR A 115 12.24 -6.87 11.38
N TRP A 116 11.65 -8.06 11.41
CA TRP A 116 12.37 -9.34 11.52
C TRP A 116 12.72 -9.97 10.17
N VAL A 117 12.04 -9.58 9.09
CA VAL A 117 12.23 -10.14 7.74
C VAL A 117 13.68 -10.14 7.30
N PHE A 118 14.41 -9.06 7.55
CA PHE A 118 15.80 -8.99 7.10
C PHE A 118 16.73 -9.97 7.82
N LEU A 119 16.38 -10.43 9.02
CA LEU A 119 17.16 -11.48 9.71
C LEU A 119 17.15 -12.78 8.91
N LEU A 120 16.13 -13.05 8.09
CA LEU A 120 16.09 -14.20 7.20
C LEU A 120 17.20 -14.16 6.13
N PHE A 121 17.71 -12.97 5.80
CA PHE A 121 18.90 -12.80 4.97
C PHE A 121 20.18 -12.74 5.81
N MET A 122 20.19 -11.96 6.89
CA MET A 122 21.43 -11.74 7.65
C MET A 122 21.94 -12.98 8.37
N LEU A 123 21.04 -13.81 8.93
CA LEU A 123 21.45 -15.03 9.63
C LEU A 123 22.22 -16.00 8.71
N PRO A 124 21.68 -16.46 7.56
CA PRO A 124 22.43 -17.33 6.67
C PRO A 124 23.67 -16.64 6.09
N PHE A 125 23.60 -15.33 5.77
CA PHE A 125 24.76 -14.60 5.27
C PHE A 125 25.92 -14.58 6.28
N THR A 126 25.61 -14.37 7.55
CA THR A 126 26.60 -14.38 8.65
C THR A 126 27.21 -15.76 8.81
N VAL A 127 26.40 -16.82 8.77
CA VAL A 127 26.89 -18.20 8.84
C VAL A 127 27.83 -18.51 7.67
N LEU A 128 27.47 -18.11 6.44
CA LEU A 128 28.33 -18.31 5.26
C LEU A 128 29.66 -17.55 5.37
N LEU A 129 29.65 -16.31 5.89
CA LEU A 129 30.89 -15.56 6.14
C LEU A 129 31.79 -16.26 7.18
N LEU A 130 31.22 -16.86 8.22
CA LEU A 130 31.99 -17.53 9.27
C LEU A 130 32.53 -18.89 8.82
N VAL A 131 31.68 -19.73 8.23
CA VAL A 131 32.00 -21.13 7.91
C VAL A 131 32.78 -21.22 6.61
N ASP A 132 32.25 -20.65 5.52
CA ASP A 132 32.86 -20.78 4.20
C ASP A 132 33.83 -19.64 3.90
N GLY A 133 33.56 -18.45 4.47
CA GLY A 133 34.28 -17.23 4.20
C GLY A 133 35.62 -17.07 4.93
N GLY A 134 35.80 -17.75 6.07
CA GLY A 134 37.01 -17.66 6.90
C GLY A 134 37.21 -16.29 7.58
N PHE A 135 36.15 -15.49 7.73
CA PHE A 135 36.25 -14.15 8.31
C PHE A 135 36.37 -14.20 9.84
N ASN A 136 37.05 -13.20 10.43
CA ASN A 136 37.16 -13.06 11.87
C ASN A 136 35.78 -13.00 12.57
N VAL A 137 35.57 -13.90 13.54
CA VAL A 137 34.27 -14.10 14.22
C VAL A 137 33.78 -12.83 14.90
N LEU A 138 34.63 -12.15 15.68
CA LEU A 138 34.27 -10.94 16.43
C LEU A 138 33.83 -9.82 15.49
N SER A 139 34.54 -9.63 14.39
CA SER A 139 34.29 -8.57 13.42
C SER A 139 33.01 -8.82 12.62
N VAL A 140 32.72 -10.08 12.28
CA VAL A 140 31.46 -10.47 11.63
C VAL A 140 30.26 -10.30 12.56
N LEU A 141 30.39 -10.69 13.84
CA LEU A 141 29.34 -10.47 14.84
C LEU A 141 29.10 -8.99 15.10
N ALA A 142 30.15 -8.16 15.12
CA ALA A 142 30.02 -6.71 15.23
C ALA A 142 29.17 -6.11 14.09
N ILE A 143 29.36 -6.57 12.85
CA ILE A 143 28.55 -6.16 11.71
C ILE A 143 27.12 -6.66 11.84
N PHE A 144 26.93 -7.93 12.22
CA PHE A 144 25.59 -8.49 12.41
C PHE A 144 24.77 -7.66 13.41
N ILE A 145 25.35 -7.37 14.59
CA ILE A 145 24.71 -6.55 15.61
C ILE A 145 24.43 -5.14 15.11
N SER A 146 25.40 -4.51 14.43
CA SER A 146 25.27 -3.15 13.88
C SER A 146 24.13 -3.03 12.89
N VAL A 147 24.06 -3.98 11.96
CA VAL A 147 23.06 -4.02 10.91
C VAL A 147 21.67 -4.28 11.49
N VAL A 148 21.54 -5.24 12.42
CA VAL A 148 20.27 -5.50 13.12
C VAL A 148 19.84 -4.26 13.91
N ALA A 149 20.76 -3.60 14.61
CA ALA A 149 20.45 -2.37 15.35
C ALA A 149 19.92 -1.28 14.42
N LEU A 150 20.54 -1.03 13.26
CA LEU A 150 20.10 -0.03 12.29
C LEU A 150 18.71 -0.34 11.70
N ILE A 151 18.39 -1.60 11.45
CA ILE A 151 17.08 -1.99 10.92
C ILE A 151 15.99 -1.84 11.98
N PHE A 152 16.32 -2.11 13.25
CA PHE A 152 15.42 -1.84 14.36
C PHE A 152 15.25 -0.33 14.58
N SER A 153 16.29 0.47 14.32
CA SER A 153 16.23 1.93 14.36
C SER A 153 15.19 2.47 13.37
N ASN A 154 15.09 1.90 12.16
CA ASN A 154 14.06 2.25 11.18
C ASN A 154 12.63 2.05 11.70
N ALA A 155 12.39 1.03 12.52
CA ALA A 155 11.08 0.81 13.13
C ALA A 155 10.71 1.97 14.09
N PHE A 156 11.69 2.51 14.83
CA PHE A 156 11.50 3.69 15.67
C PHE A 156 11.36 4.97 14.84
N ILE A 157 12.21 5.18 13.82
CA ILE A 157 12.13 6.33 12.91
C ILE A 157 10.73 6.40 12.27
N ASN A 158 10.20 5.27 11.82
CA ASN A 158 8.87 5.16 11.26
C ASN A 158 7.76 5.64 12.23
N THR A 159 7.95 5.51 13.54
CA THR A 159 6.97 6.03 14.53
C THR A 159 6.86 7.56 14.50
N PHE A 160 7.98 8.27 14.27
CA PHE A 160 7.99 9.73 14.18
C PHE A 160 7.44 10.20 12.83
N ILE A 161 7.89 9.58 11.72
CA ILE A 161 7.43 9.90 10.36
C ILE A 161 5.91 9.73 10.24
N ASN A 162 5.35 8.70 10.88
CA ASN A 162 3.94 8.40 10.75
C ASN A 162 3.02 9.53 11.20
N LYS A 163 3.48 10.37 12.14
CA LYS A 163 2.69 11.43 12.77
C LYS A 163 3.07 12.84 12.29
N ASN A 164 4.26 13.04 11.72
CA ASN A 164 4.74 14.33 11.25
C ASN A 164 4.95 14.32 9.72
N ASN A 165 4.02 14.93 8.98
CA ASN A 165 4.11 15.04 7.52
C ASN A 165 5.32 15.87 7.05
N THR A 166 5.78 16.86 7.83
CA THR A 166 6.94 17.69 7.49
C THR A 166 8.23 16.86 7.52
N LEU A 167 8.40 16.02 8.56
CA LEU A 167 9.53 15.10 8.63
C LEU A 167 9.53 14.11 7.47
N LEU A 168 8.34 13.62 7.08
CA LEU A 168 8.21 12.77 5.90
C LEU A 168 8.74 13.47 4.64
N TYR A 169 8.21 14.66 4.32
CA TYR A 169 8.61 15.36 3.10
C TYR A 169 10.10 15.72 3.10
N SER A 170 10.65 16.09 4.26
CA SER A 170 12.08 16.34 4.41
C SER A 170 12.92 15.09 4.11
N ILE A 171 12.54 13.93 4.63
CA ILE A 171 13.28 12.67 4.40
C ILE A 171 13.18 12.26 2.93
N PHE A 172 11.99 12.34 2.33
CA PHE A 172 11.82 12.03 0.90
C PHE A 172 12.62 13.00 0.01
N ALA A 173 12.64 14.29 0.34
CA ALA A 173 13.43 15.28 -0.39
C ALA A 173 14.93 14.94 -0.32
N VAL A 174 15.45 14.59 0.86
CA VAL A 174 16.84 14.18 1.03
C VAL A 174 17.15 12.92 0.22
N ILE A 175 16.28 11.91 0.22
CA ILE A 175 16.47 10.68 -0.58
C ILE A 175 16.53 11.00 -2.08
N ILE A 176 15.64 11.86 -2.58
CA ILE A 176 15.59 12.26 -3.99
C ILE A 176 16.86 13.04 -4.36
N VAL A 177 17.28 13.99 -3.53
CA VAL A 177 18.50 14.78 -3.76
C VAL A 177 19.73 13.88 -3.76
N LEU A 178 19.89 12.98 -2.78
CA LEU A 178 21.01 12.05 -2.74
C LEU A 178 21.01 11.08 -3.93
N GLY A 179 19.84 10.58 -4.33
CA GLY A 179 19.69 9.76 -5.53
C GLY A 179 20.06 10.51 -6.81
N GLY A 180 19.66 11.79 -6.91
CA GLY A 180 20.04 12.67 -8.02
C GLY A 180 21.55 12.94 -8.06
N LEU A 181 22.16 13.28 -6.92
CA LEU A 181 23.61 13.49 -6.81
C LEU A 181 24.41 12.23 -7.16
N HIS A 182 23.91 11.05 -6.81
CA HIS A 182 24.50 9.79 -7.22
C HIS A 182 24.37 9.55 -8.74
N TYR A 183 23.21 9.84 -9.31
CA TYR A 183 22.98 9.71 -10.75
C TYR A 183 23.88 10.62 -11.57
N PHE A 184 24.07 11.88 -11.13
CA PHE A 184 25.00 12.83 -11.74
C PHE A 184 26.48 12.58 -11.40
N LYS A 185 26.78 11.48 -10.68
CA LYS A 185 28.14 11.09 -10.26
C LYS A 185 28.87 12.15 -9.42
N ILE A 186 28.14 13.04 -8.76
CA ILE A 186 28.70 14.08 -7.87
C ILE A 186 29.07 13.46 -6.52
N ILE A 187 28.26 12.51 -6.03
CA ILE A 187 28.51 11.78 -4.78
C ILE A 187 28.32 10.28 -5.03
N ASP A 188 29.33 9.48 -4.69
CA ASP A 188 29.19 8.02 -4.69
C ASP A 188 28.62 7.50 -3.37
N VAL A 189 27.29 7.43 -3.30
CA VAL A 189 26.55 6.90 -2.14
C VAL A 189 26.91 5.44 -1.85
N LEU A 190 27.26 4.65 -2.87
CA LEU A 190 27.64 3.25 -2.70
C LEU A 190 29.01 3.13 -2.02
N ASN A 191 29.96 3.98 -2.40
CA ASN A 191 31.27 4.03 -1.75
C ASN A 191 31.19 4.52 -0.29
N ILE A 192 30.32 5.50 -0.01
CA ILE A 192 30.04 5.94 1.38
C ILE A 192 29.46 4.78 2.20
N SER A 193 28.49 4.04 1.65
CA SER A 193 27.91 2.86 2.30
C SER A 193 28.97 1.80 2.62
N GLU A 194 29.83 1.52 1.64
CA GLU A 194 30.94 0.57 1.77
C GLU A 194 31.87 0.98 2.90
N THR A 195 32.34 2.23 2.87
CA THR A 195 33.26 2.77 3.88
C THR A 195 32.68 2.70 5.28
N LEU A 196 31.43 3.12 5.47
CA LEU A 196 30.78 3.12 6.79
C LEU A 196 30.59 1.70 7.34
N THR A 197 30.10 0.78 6.51
CA THR A 197 29.76 -0.58 6.96
C THR A 197 31.02 -1.44 7.10
N TYR A 198 31.97 -1.33 6.18
CA TYR A 198 33.22 -2.08 6.21
C TYR A 198 34.18 -1.57 7.30
N SER A 199 34.11 -0.29 7.70
CA SER A 199 34.87 0.21 8.85
C SER A 199 34.53 -0.55 10.14
N ILE A 200 33.28 -1.00 10.31
CA ILE A 200 32.85 -1.81 11.46
C ILE A 200 33.52 -3.19 11.43
N TYR A 201 33.75 -3.75 10.24
CA TYR A 201 34.54 -4.97 10.10
C TYR A 201 35.99 -4.75 10.55
N GLN A 202 36.62 -3.68 10.07
CA GLN A 202 38.01 -3.38 10.39
C GLN A 202 38.22 -3.06 11.87
N LYS A 203 37.24 -2.39 12.48
CA LYS A 203 37.25 -1.96 13.88
C LYS A 203 35.97 -2.43 14.55
N TRP A 204 35.99 -3.65 15.06
CA TRP A 204 34.83 -4.31 15.65
C TRP A 204 34.10 -3.42 16.67
N TRP A 205 34.82 -2.67 17.52
CA TRP A 205 34.25 -1.79 18.56
C TRP A 205 33.35 -0.67 18.03
N LEU A 206 33.39 -0.34 16.73
CA LEU A 206 32.47 0.63 16.13
C LEU A 206 31.00 0.16 16.18
N PHE A 207 30.72 -1.12 16.47
CA PHE A 207 29.35 -1.61 16.62
C PHE A 207 28.55 -0.90 17.71
N PHE A 208 29.22 -0.30 18.71
CA PHE A 208 28.55 0.46 19.76
C PHE A 208 27.81 1.69 19.23
N ILE A 209 28.27 2.28 18.11
CA ILE A 209 27.65 3.48 17.52
C ILE A 209 26.20 3.20 17.05
N PRO A 210 25.95 2.26 16.13
CA PRO A 210 24.59 1.93 15.70
C PRO A 210 23.73 1.37 16.84
N LEU A 211 24.32 0.63 17.78
CA LEU A 211 23.60 0.14 18.96
C LEU A 211 23.10 1.29 19.84
N LEU A 212 23.97 2.25 20.16
CA LEU A 212 23.64 3.42 20.98
C LEU A 212 22.59 4.30 20.27
N LEU A 213 22.74 4.51 18.96
CA LEU A 213 21.75 5.22 18.14
C LEU A 213 20.36 4.60 18.30
N THR A 214 20.24 3.28 18.20
CA THR A 214 18.97 2.57 18.33
C THR A 214 18.38 2.68 19.73
N LEU A 215 19.21 2.64 20.78
CA LEU A 215 18.75 2.84 22.16
C LEU A 215 18.22 4.26 22.39
N VAL A 216 18.93 5.29 21.89
CA VAL A 216 18.51 6.69 21.97
C VAL A 216 17.18 6.89 21.23
N LEU A 217 17.09 6.39 20.00
CA LEU A 217 15.85 6.45 19.21
C LEU A 217 14.70 5.70 19.88
N GLY A 218 14.97 4.55 20.50
CA GLY A 218 13.98 3.79 21.27
C GLY A 218 13.44 4.58 22.46
N LYS A 219 14.31 5.27 23.20
CA LYS A 219 13.91 6.15 24.32
C LYS A 219 13.11 7.35 23.84
N MET A 220 13.53 7.98 22.73
CA MET A 220 12.78 9.07 22.09
C MET A 220 11.40 8.59 21.62
N ALA A 221 11.31 7.40 21.03
CA ALA A 221 10.05 6.82 20.57
C ALA A 221 9.11 6.50 21.74
N PHE A 222 9.66 6.01 22.86
CA PHE A 222 8.89 5.81 24.10
C PHE A 222 8.27 7.12 24.59
N ASN A 223 9.08 8.17 24.72
CA ASN A 223 8.60 9.46 25.17
C ASN A 223 7.57 10.05 24.20
N PHE A 224 7.82 9.92 22.90
CA PHE A 224 6.92 10.37 21.85
C PHE A 224 5.57 9.68 21.91
N ILE A 225 5.52 8.35 22.05
CA ILE A 225 4.26 7.60 22.16
C ILE A 225 3.54 7.98 23.46
N LYS A 226 4.26 8.08 24.58
CA LYS A 226 3.70 8.47 25.89
C LYS A 226 3.02 9.84 25.86
N GLN A 227 3.64 10.85 25.25
CA GLN A 227 3.08 12.19 25.10
C GLN A 227 1.88 12.27 24.13
N ASN A 228 1.66 11.21 23.36
CA ASN A 228 0.64 11.13 22.33
C ASN A 228 -0.50 10.15 22.66
N LEU A 229 -0.44 9.49 23.82
CA LEU A 229 -1.46 8.58 24.39
C LEU A 229 -2.54 9.37 25.14
N TYR A 230 -3.37 10.11 24.41
CA TYR A 230 -4.56 10.80 24.93
C TYR A 230 -5.77 10.46 24.06
N LEU A 231 -6.89 10.10 24.70
CA LEU A 231 -8.17 9.82 24.03
C LEU A 231 -8.66 11.07 23.26
N ASP A 232 -8.43 12.25 23.83
CA ASP A 232 -8.97 13.52 23.35
C ASP A 232 -8.29 14.02 22.06
N LYS A 233 -7.00 13.74 21.83
CA LYS A 233 -6.32 14.10 20.57
C LYS A 233 -6.86 13.34 19.33
N GLY A 234 -7.63 12.28 19.53
CA GLY A 234 -8.31 11.53 18.46
C GLY A 234 -9.81 11.81 18.35
N LEU A 235 -10.43 12.41 19.36
CA LEU A 235 -11.86 12.72 19.46
C LEU A 235 -12.19 14.21 19.34
N GLU A 236 -11.23 15.09 19.57
CA GLU A 236 -11.30 16.45 19.09
C GLU A 236 -11.22 16.41 17.57
N MET A 237 -12.39 16.32 16.93
CA MET A 237 -12.55 16.84 15.59
C MET A 237 -11.93 18.23 15.64
N LYS A 238 -10.74 18.41 15.04
CA LYS A 238 -10.27 19.74 14.68
C LYS A 238 -11.43 20.34 13.91
N LYS A 239 -12.17 21.24 14.54
CA LYS A 239 -13.22 22.03 13.91
C LYS A 239 -12.50 22.96 12.95
N ALA A 240 -11.99 22.41 11.84
CA ALA A 240 -11.66 23.19 10.69
C ALA A 240 -12.98 23.79 10.25
N VAL A 241 -13.12 25.10 10.44
CA VAL A 241 -14.25 25.88 9.96
C VAL A 241 -14.42 25.54 8.49
N GLY A 242 -15.41 24.70 8.20
CA GLY A 242 -15.59 24.16 6.86
C GLY A 242 -16.15 25.27 5.99
N LYS A 243 -15.30 25.90 5.15
CA LYS A 243 -15.81 26.73 4.05
C LYS A 243 -16.76 25.88 3.22
N THR A 244 -18.01 26.32 3.09
CA THR A 244 -19.04 25.73 2.24
C THR A 244 -18.68 25.99 0.78
N GLU A 245 -17.71 25.24 0.25
CA GLU A 245 -17.41 25.22 -1.17
C GLU A 245 -18.51 24.42 -1.88
N ASN A 246 -19.56 25.09 -2.37
CA ASN A 246 -20.51 24.48 -3.29
C ASN A 246 -20.04 24.76 -4.72
N ILE A 247 -19.73 23.71 -5.50
CA ILE A 247 -19.46 23.88 -6.93
C ILE A 247 -20.80 24.05 -7.64
N GLU A 248 -21.27 25.29 -7.79
CA GLU A 248 -22.58 25.61 -8.36
C GLU A 248 -22.81 24.99 -9.75
N TYR A 249 -21.75 24.86 -10.55
CA TYR A 249 -21.80 24.24 -11.87
C TYR A 249 -22.34 22.81 -11.85
N LEU A 250 -22.00 22.02 -10.82
CA LEU A 250 -22.43 20.62 -10.72
C LEU A 250 -23.92 20.50 -10.36
N ASN A 251 -24.53 21.50 -9.73
CA ASN A 251 -25.93 21.45 -9.31
C ASN A 251 -26.90 21.38 -10.51
N ARG A 252 -26.43 21.73 -11.72
CA ARG A 252 -27.18 21.59 -12.98
C ARG A 252 -27.48 20.14 -13.35
N PHE A 253 -26.76 19.16 -12.80
CA PHE A 253 -26.92 17.73 -13.06
C PHE A 253 -27.83 17.02 -12.03
N GLY A 254 -28.66 17.77 -11.29
CA GLY A 254 -29.60 17.23 -10.32
C GLY A 254 -28.91 16.44 -9.20
N ALA A 255 -29.52 15.33 -8.78
CA ALA A 255 -28.99 14.50 -7.69
C ALA A 255 -27.60 13.90 -7.98
N ILE A 256 -27.31 13.56 -9.24
CA ILE A 256 -25.98 13.08 -9.65
C ILE A 256 -24.92 14.13 -9.36
N GLY A 257 -25.20 15.39 -9.72
CA GLY A 257 -24.33 16.53 -9.45
C GLY A 257 -24.06 16.74 -7.97
N THR A 258 -25.10 16.63 -7.14
CA THR A 258 -24.99 16.72 -5.68
C THR A 258 -24.09 15.64 -5.09
N PHE A 259 -24.21 14.39 -5.55
CA PHE A 259 -23.34 13.30 -5.12
C PHE A 259 -21.87 13.52 -5.53
N ILE A 260 -21.62 13.92 -6.77
CA ILE A 260 -20.25 14.23 -7.25
C ILE A 260 -19.63 15.36 -6.42
N ASN A 261 -20.40 16.41 -6.12
CA ASN A 261 -19.94 17.53 -5.31
C ASN A 261 -19.57 17.08 -3.88
N ASN A 262 -20.38 16.19 -3.29
CA ASN A 262 -20.07 15.59 -1.99
C ASN A 262 -18.80 14.72 -2.04
N ASP A 263 -18.59 13.94 -3.09
CA ASP A 263 -17.37 13.16 -3.27
C ASP A 263 -16.12 14.02 -3.45
N ILE A 264 -16.20 15.12 -4.21
CA ILE A 264 -15.09 16.07 -4.35
C ILE A 264 -14.75 16.69 -2.98
N LYS A 265 -15.77 17.08 -2.21
CA LYS A 265 -15.58 17.58 -0.83
C LYS A 265 -14.96 16.52 0.07
N LEU A 266 -15.40 15.26 -0.05
CA LEU A 266 -14.84 14.13 0.70
C LEU A 266 -13.34 13.96 0.37
N ILE A 267 -12.97 13.93 -0.90
CA ILE A 267 -11.59 13.80 -1.37
C ILE A 267 -10.73 14.96 -0.88
N LYS A 268 -11.25 16.19 -0.93
CA LYS A 268 -10.54 17.37 -0.42
C LYS A 268 -10.38 17.35 1.10
N ARG A 269 -11.39 16.94 1.87
CA ARG A 269 -11.40 17.09 3.34
C ARG A 269 -10.83 15.88 4.09
N SER A 270 -11.06 14.66 3.59
CA SER A 270 -10.63 13.43 4.25
C SER A 270 -9.19 13.09 3.92
N LYS A 271 -8.41 12.73 4.94
CA LYS A 271 -7.04 12.22 4.77
C LYS A 271 -7.04 10.88 4.03
N ALA A 272 -8.04 10.03 4.28
CA ALA A 272 -8.23 8.72 3.66
C ALA A 272 -8.56 8.82 2.15
N ALA A 273 -9.55 9.65 1.80
CA ALA A 273 -9.97 9.80 0.41
C ALA A 273 -8.88 10.53 -0.42
N ARG A 274 -8.21 11.54 0.18
CA ARG A 274 -7.05 12.19 -0.45
C ARG A 274 -5.91 11.21 -0.70
N SER A 275 -5.61 10.31 0.25
CA SER A 275 -4.56 9.30 0.04
C SER A 275 -4.94 8.30 -1.05
N ALA A 276 -6.22 7.96 -1.20
CA ALA A 276 -6.69 7.13 -2.32
C ALA A 276 -6.52 7.83 -3.67
N LEU A 277 -6.78 9.14 -3.75
CA LEU A 277 -6.52 9.93 -4.96
C LEU A 277 -5.03 10.02 -5.29
N ILE A 278 -4.18 10.33 -4.30
CA ILE A 278 -2.72 10.36 -4.48
C ILE A 278 -2.20 8.98 -4.89
N GLY A 279 -2.69 7.92 -4.25
CA GLY A 279 -2.35 6.54 -4.63
C GLY A 279 -2.75 6.24 -6.07
N GLY A 280 -3.97 6.62 -6.47
CA GLY A 280 -4.44 6.52 -7.85
C GLY A 280 -3.57 7.30 -8.85
N PHE A 281 -3.09 8.48 -8.49
CA PHE A 281 -2.14 9.25 -9.29
C PHE A 281 -0.77 8.56 -9.38
N LEU A 282 -0.27 7.98 -8.28
CA LEU A 282 1.01 7.26 -8.28
C LEU A 282 0.99 6.02 -9.20
N PHE A 283 -0.17 5.41 -9.43
CA PHE A 283 -0.33 4.34 -10.41
C PHE A 283 -0.05 4.77 -11.85
N LEU A 284 -0.08 6.07 -12.18
CA LEU A 284 0.39 6.53 -13.49
C LEU A 284 1.83 6.08 -13.70
N PHE A 285 2.72 6.30 -12.73
CA PHE A 285 4.14 5.92 -12.83
C PHE A 285 4.38 4.42 -12.98
N TYR A 286 3.39 3.56 -12.74
CA TYR A 286 3.53 2.12 -12.94
C TYR A 286 3.85 1.78 -14.41
N GLY A 287 3.43 2.61 -15.37
CA GLY A 287 3.77 2.47 -16.78
C GLY A 287 5.27 2.56 -17.08
N LEU A 288 6.07 3.20 -16.20
CA LEU A 288 7.53 3.28 -16.35
C LEU A 288 8.22 1.91 -16.20
N LEU A 289 7.55 0.92 -15.61
CA LEU A 289 8.13 -0.43 -15.49
C LEU A 289 8.37 -1.09 -16.85
N VAL A 290 7.75 -0.62 -17.93
CA VAL A 290 7.92 -1.14 -19.29
C VAL A 290 9.39 -1.11 -19.77
N PHE A 291 10.22 -0.21 -19.22
CA PHE A 291 11.65 -0.12 -19.56
C PHE A 291 12.47 -1.30 -19.03
N ASN A 292 11.92 -2.09 -18.11
CA ASN A 292 12.58 -3.28 -17.61
C ASN A 292 12.27 -4.48 -18.53
N LYS A 293 13.29 -5.29 -18.87
CA LYS A 293 13.18 -6.46 -19.76
C LYS A 293 12.09 -7.45 -19.33
N GLY A 294 11.77 -7.52 -18.03
CA GLY A 294 10.68 -8.38 -17.52
C GLY A 294 9.26 -7.92 -17.90
N TYR A 295 9.09 -6.65 -18.30
CA TYR A 295 7.78 -6.02 -18.52
C TYR A 295 7.53 -5.61 -19.98
N SER A 296 8.46 -5.91 -20.88
CA SER A 296 8.35 -5.61 -22.31
C SER A 296 7.41 -6.55 -23.07
N PHE A 297 7.05 -7.69 -22.48
CA PHE A 297 6.10 -8.64 -23.09
C PHE A 297 4.72 -8.00 -23.26
N SER A 298 4.07 -8.21 -24.42
CA SER A 298 2.81 -7.54 -24.75
C SER A 298 1.68 -7.76 -23.74
N PHE A 299 1.65 -8.92 -23.09
CA PHE A 299 0.70 -9.22 -22.02
C PHE A 299 0.90 -8.30 -20.81
N MET A 300 2.16 -8.05 -20.46
CA MET A 300 2.52 -7.15 -19.38
C MET A 300 2.24 -5.69 -19.73
N GLN A 301 2.34 -5.31 -21.00
CA GLN A 301 1.96 -3.97 -21.46
C GLN A 301 0.47 -3.68 -21.25
N VAL A 302 -0.42 -4.64 -21.50
CA VAL A 302 -1.86 -4.51 -21.21
C VAL A 302 -2.10 -4.39 -19.71
N PHE A 303 -1.43 -5.24 -18.92
CA PHE A 303 -1.49 -5.17 -17.46
C PHE A 303 -1.09 -3.77 -16.97
N LEU A 304 0.06 -3.26 -17.41
CA LEU A 304 0.50 -1.90 -17.09
C LEU A 304 -0.54 -0.86 -17.50
N GLY A 305 -1.12 -0.96 -18.70
CA GLY A 305 -2.18 -0.06 -19.16
C GLY A 305 -3.42 -0.04 -18.26
N ILE A 306 -3.85 -1.21 -17.77
CA ILE A 306 -4.98 -1.34 -16.83
C ILE A 306 -4.66 -0.62 -15.51
N PHE A 307 -3.43 -0.75 -15.00
CA PHE A 307 -3.03 -0.08 -13.76
C PHE A 307 -2.88 1.44 -13.93
N VAL A 308 -2.24 1.89 -15.01
CA VAL A 308 -2.03 3.32 -15.32
C VAL A 308 -3.36 4.08 -15.38
N THR A 309 -4.37 3.50 -16.03
CA THR A 309 -5.67 4.16 -16.23
C THR A 309 -6.70 3.85 -15.14
N GLY A 310 -6.53 2.74 -14.41
CA GLY A 310 -7.48 2.21 -13.43
C GLY A 310 -7.08 2.39 -11.96
N GLY A 311 -5.92 2.98 -11.67
CA GLY A 311 -5.39 3.11 -10.30
C GLY A 311 -6.37 3.76 -9.31
N PHE A 312 -7.06 4.83 -9.73
CA PHE A 312 -8.07 5.47 -8.88
C PHE A 312 -9.28 4.57 -8.64
N ASN A 313 -9.78 3.90 -9.68
CA ASN A 313 -10.89 2.95 -9.58
C ASN A 313 -10.55 1.82 -8.58
N LEU A 314 -9.33 1.26 -8.64
CA LEU A 314 -8.88 0.24 -7.69
C LEU A 314 -8.82 0.75 -6.25
N MET A 315 -8.28 1.96 -6.04
CA MET A 315 -8.07 2.51 -4.69
C MET A 315 -9.35 3.06 -4.04
N PHE A 316 -10.24 3.67 -4.84
CA PHE A 316 -11.45 4.32 -4.35
C PHE A 316 -12.71 3.47 -4.57
N GLY A 317 -12.85 2.84 -5.74
CA GLY A 317 -14.10 2.22 -6.15
C GLY A 317 -14.51 0.99 -5.33
N GLN A 318 -13.57 0.13 -4.94
CA GLN A 318 -13.86 -1.07 -4.12
C GLN A 318 -14.39 -0.72 -2.72
N ARG A 319 -14.31 0.56 -2.34
CA ARG A 319 -14.72 1.10 -1.05
C ARG A 319 -16.05 1.87 -1.12
N VAL A 320 -16.76 1.85 -2.24
CA VAL A 320 -18.13 2.38 -2.35
C VAL A 320 -19.11 1.28 -1.90
N PRO A 321 -19.89 1.44 -0.82
CA PRO A 321 -20.31 2.69 -0.18
C PRO A 321 -19.64 2.99 1.18
N ALA A 322 -18.59 2.24 1.56
CA ALA A 322 -17.89 2.42 2.82
C ALA A 322 -17.32 3.83 3.06
N TRP A 323 -17.05 4.61 2.01
CA TRP A 323 -16.71 6.04 2.11
C TRP A 323 -17.80 6.88 2.79
N ASP A 324 -19.05 6.46 2.65
CA ASP A 324 -20.23 7.15 3.13
C ASP A 324 -20.75 6.52 4.45
N SER A 325 -19.98 5.62 5.08
CA SER A 325 -20.46 4.76 6.17
C SER A 325 -21.03 5.51 7.37
N SER A 326 -20.54 6.72 7.67
CA SER A 326 -21.00 7.52 8.82
C SER A 326 -22.42 8.05 8.68
N TYR A 327 -22.84 8.40 7.46
CA TYR A 327 -24.17 8.93 7.16
C TYR A 327 -25.01 8.00 6.29
N TYR A 328 -24.48 6.82 5.93
CA TYR A 328 -25.19 5.79 5.18
C TYR A 328 -26.55 5.43 5.78
N PRO A 329 -26.73 5.30 7.13
CA PRO A 329 -28.06 5.05 7.70
C PRO A 329 -29.09 6.12 7.35
N LEU A 330 -28.70 7.40 7.41
CA LEU A 330 -29.58 8.53 7.06
C LEU A 330 -29.90 8.55 5.57
N MET A 331 -28.90 8.29 4.71
CA MET A 331 -29.11 8.20 3.26
C MET A 331 -30.11 7.10 2.91
N MET A 332 -30.13 6.02 3.69
CA MET A 332 -30.99 4.86 3.47
C MET A 332 -32.42 5.00 3.99
N THR A 333 -32.70 6.01 4.80
CA THR A 333 -34.06 6.41 5.20
C THR A 333 -34.67 7.44 4.27
N GLN A 334 -33.85 8.13 3.46
CA GLN A 334 -34.31 9.08 2.46
C GLN A 334 -34.65 8.36 1.14
N ASN A 335 -35.51 8.97 0.32
CA ASN A 335 -35.85 8.46 -1.01
C ASN A 335 -34.75 8.76 -2.03
N VAL A 336 -33.55 8.25 -1.77
CA VAL A 336 -32.40 8.41 -2.68
C VAL A 336 -32.44 7.30 -3.74
N PRO A 337 -32.54 7.63 -5.03
CA PRO A 337 -32.46 6.63 -6.08
C PRO A 337 -31.03 6.04 -6.14
N TYR A 338 -30.88 4.80 -5.66
CA TYR A 338 -29.62 4.04 -5.68
C TYR A 338 -28.92 4.04 -7.05
N LYS A 339 -29.70 4.05 -8.15
CA LYS A 339 -29.19 4.09 -9.52
C LYS A 339 -28.42 5.39 -9.77
N GLU A 340 -28.93 6.53 -9.32
CA GLU A 340 -28.28 7.84 -9.49
C GLU A 340 -27.06 7.97 -8.59
N TYR A 341 -27.13 7.46 -7.36
CA TYR A 341 -25.97 7.37 -6.46
C TYR A 341 -24.82 6.59 -7.11
N LEU A 342 -25.08 5.40 -7.66
CA LEU A 342 -24.04 4.59 -8.32
C LEU A 342 -23.55 5.22 -9.63
N LYS A 343 -24.44 5.86 -10.41
CA LYS A 343 -24.05 6.61 -11.61
C LYS A 343 -23.13 7.78 -11.28
N ALA A 344 -23.37 8.49 -10.17
CA ALA A 344 -22.49 9.58 -9.73
C ALA A 344 -21.08 9.08 -9.40
N LYS A 345 -20.96 7.97 -8.65
CA LYS A 345 -19.66 7.36 -8.34
C LYS A 345 -18.94 6.90 -9.62
N TRP A 346 -19.68 6.30 -10.55
CA TRP A 346 -19.12 5.89 -11.84
C TRP A 346 -18.64 7.08 -12.68
N TRP A 347 -19.39 8.18 -12.76
CA TRP A 347 -18.95 9.38 -13.47
C TRP A 347 -17.66 9.96 -12.89
N LEU A 348 -17.48 9.90 -11.57
CA LEU A 348 -16.23 10.28 -10.94
C LEU A 348 -15.06 9.40 -11.42
N PHE A 349 -15.28 8.08 -11.56
CA PHE A 349 -14.26 7.18 -12.13
C PHE A 349 -13.97 7.49 -13.59
N VAL A 350 -15.01 7.77 -14.39
CA VAL A 350 -14.87 8.14 -15.80
C VAL A 350 -13.99 9.38 -15.96
N ILE A 351 -14.25 10.43 -15.18
CA ILE A 351 -13.48 11.68 -15.23
C ILE A 351 -12.02 11.43 -14.88
N VAL A 352 -11.74 10.72 -13.77
CA VAL A 352 -10.36 10.48 -13.33
C VAL A 352 -9.61 9.57 -14.29
N THR A 353 -10.25 8.51 -14.80
CA THR A 353 -9.64 7.62 -15.80
C THR A 353 -9.38 8.35 -17.12
N ALA A 354 -10.28 9.22 -17.57
CA ALA A 354 -10.05 10.05 -18.76
C ALA A 354 -8.85 10.98 -18.58
N VAL A 355 -8.71 11.64 -17.43
CA VAL A 355 -7.53 12.45 -17.10
C VAL A 355 -6.26 11.59 -17.12
N SER A 356 -6.30 10.39 -16.52
CA SER A 356 -5.16 9.46 -16.56
C SER A 356 -4.79 9.03 -17.98
N MET A 357 -5.77 8.81 -18.86
CA MET A 357 -5.52 8.48 -20.28
C MET A 357 -4.84 9.62 -21.04
N VAL A 358 -5.21 10.88 -20.74
CA VAL A 358 -4.54 12.06 -21.32
C VAL A 358 -3.13 12.20 -20.78
N LEU A 359 -2.92 12.07 -19.47
CA LEU A 359 -1.59 12.12 -18.87
C LEU A 359 -0.68 10.99 -19.37
N ALA A 360 -1.25 9.82 -19.67
CA ALA A 360 -0.52 8.69 -20.22
C ALA A 360 0.03 8.93 -21.65
N VAL A 361 -0.38 10.00 -22.35
CA VAL A 361 0.25 10.42 -23.62
C VAL A 361 1.74 10.67 -23.42
N PHE A 362 2.16 11.09 -22.22
CA PHE A 362 3.57 11.29 -21.88
C PHE A 362 4.44 10.04 -22.17
N TYR A 363 3.89 8.83 -22.07
CA TYR A 363 4.61 7.59 -22.38
C TYR A 363 5.04 7.45 -23.84
N VAL A 364 4.36 8.13 -24.77
CA VAL A 364 4.71 8.12 -26.20
C VAL A 364 6.13 8.64 -26.41
N PHE A 365 6.55 9.67 -25.67
CA PHE A 365 7.86 10.30 -25.82
C PHE A 365 9.03 9.37 -25.43
N PHE A 366 8.79 8.35 -24.61
CA PHE A 366 9.84 7.47 -24.10
C PHE A 366 9.80 6.04 -24.66
N THR A 367 8.64 5.57 -25.14
CA THR A 367 8.46 4.17 -25.58
C THR A 367 8.05 4.09 -27.05
N SER A 368 6.75 4.21 -27.34
CA SER A 368 6.19 4.10 -28.69
C SER A 368 4.70 4.45 -28.71
N TRP A 369 4.18 4.76 -29.89
CA TRP A 369 2.73 4.92 -30.13
C TRP A 369 1.95 3.61 -29.89
N THR A 370 2.54 2.45 -30.18
CA THR A 370 1.90 1.14 -29.97
C THR A 370 1.61 0.88 -28.49
N PHE A 371 2.51 1.29 -27.60
CA PHE A 371 2.30 1.18 -26.16
C PHE A 371 1.19 2.12 -25.68
N TYR A 372 1.16 3.36 -26.18
CA TYR A 372 0.08 4.29 -25.85
C TYR A 372 -1.28 3.79 -26.31
N PHE A 373 -1.43 3.26 -27.53
CA PHE A 373 -2.69 2.68 -27.97
C PHE A 373 -3.14 1.49 -27.10
N THR A 374 -2.19 0.71 -26.59
CA THR A 374 -2.47 -0.36 -25.62
C THR A 374 -3.00 0.21 -24.31
N ILE A 375 -2.38 1.27 -23.78
CA ILE A 375 -2.87 1.99 -22.59
C ILE A 375 -4.26 2.59 -22.84
N PHE A 376 -4.48 3.17 -24.02
CA PHE A 376 -5.75 3.78 -24.39
C PHE A 376 -6.87 2.73 -24.44
N ALA A 377 -6.63 1.59 -25.08
CA ALA A 377 -7.57 0.46 -25.08
C ALA A 377 -7.85 -0.04 -23.66
N ALA A 378 -6.81 -0.19 -22.83
CA ALA A 378 -6.96 -0.57 -21.43
C ALA A 378 -7.77 0.47 -20.62
N GLY A 379 -7.62 1.75 -20.95
CA GLY A 379 -8.44 2.83 -20.42
C GLY A 379 -9.92 2.69 -20.78
N LEU A 380 -10.23 2.40 -22.05
CA LEU A 380 -11.61 2.12 -22.48
C LEU A 380 -12.21 0.91 -21.75
N TYR A 381 -11.43 -0.16 -21.57
CA TYR A 381 -11.84 -1.31 -20.77
C TYR A 381 -12.10 -0.92 -19.30
N ASN A 382 -11.27 -0.04 -18.74
CA ASN A 382 -11.47 0.45 -17.38
C ASN A 382 -12.75 1.29 -17.21
N LEU A 383 -13.07 2.12 -18.20
CA LEU A 383 -14.28 2.95 -18.23
C LEU A 383 -15.57 2.12 -18.38
N GLY A 384 -15.50 1.03 -19.14
CA GLY A 384 -16.68 0.26 -19.55
C GLY A 384 -16.88 -1.08 -18.87
N VAL A 385 -15.88 -1.68 -18.24
CA VAL A 385 -16.05 -3.00 -17.58
C VAL A 385 -15.52 -2.97 -16.16
N ASN A 386 -14.26 -2.55 -15.95
CA ASN A 386 -13.69 -2.60 -14.60
C ASN A 386 -14.38 -1.63 -13.64
N SER A 387 -14.85 -0.47 -14.08
CA SER A 387 -15.63 0.44 -13.23
C SER A 387 -16.87 -0.22 -12.65
N TYR A 388 -17.57 -1.06 -13.41
CA TYR A 388 -18.77 -1.76 -12.96
C TYR A 388 -18.44 -2.92 -12.03
N LEU A 389 -17.44 -3.73 -12.39
CA LEU A 389 -16.97 -4.81 -11.53
C LEU A 389 -16.46 -4.27 -10.19
N THR A 390 -15.81 -3.10 -10.19
CA THR A 390 -15.32 -2.48 -8.96
C THR A 390 -16.47 -1.99 -8.08
N LEU A 391 -17.50 -1.38 -8.66
CA LEU A 391 -18.71 -1.02 -7.92
C LEU A 391 -19.41 -2.27 -7.36
N LEU A 392 -19.48 -3.35 -8.15
CA LEU A 392 -20.04 -4.61 -7.69
C LEU A 392 -19.25 -5.19 -6.50
N ALA A 393 -17.91 -5.13 -6.54
CA ALA A 393 -17.06 -5.50 -5.40
C ALA A 393 -17.36 -4.64 -4.15
N GLY A 394 -17.62 -3.34 -4.36
CA GLY A 394 -18.00 -2.41 -3.32
C GLY A 394 -19.29 -2.79 -2.57
N ALA A 395 -20.27 -3.40 -3.25
CA ALA A 395 -21.51 -3.89 -2.61
C ALA A 395 -21.26 -4.92 -1.50
N TYR A 396 -20.16 -5.68 -1.60
CA TYR A 396 -19.78 -6.68 -0.61
C TYR A 396 -18.78 -6.16 0.43
N ASN A 397 -18.38 -4.89 0.33
CA ASN A 397 -17.51 -4.25 1.30
C ASN A 397 -18.33 -3.69 2.47
N LYS A 398 -18.25 -4.40 3.60
CA LYS A 398 -19.05 -4.11 4.80
C LYS A 398 -18.25 -3.47 5.92
N LYS A 399 -17.04 -2.96 5.62
CA LYS A 399 -16.19 -2.36 6.64
C LYS A 399 -16.26 -0.84 6.59
N PRO A 400 -16.62 -0.16 7.69
CA PRO A 400 -16.62 1.31 7.72
C PRO A 400 -15.20 1.86 7.61
N ILE A 401 -15.08 3.05 7.01
CA ILE A 401 -13.78 3.73 6.83
C ILE A 401 -13.68 4.89 7.81
N ASP A 402 -12.58 4.91 8.56
CA ASP A 402 -12.21 6.11 9.33
C ASP A 402 -11.59 7.15 8.38
N LEU A 403 -12.37 8.20 8.09
CA LEU A 403 -12.01 9.30 7.19
C LEU A 403 -10.81 10.13 7.67
N ASN A 404 -10.50 10.11 8.96
CA ASN A 404 -9.38 10.84 9.55
C ASN A 404 -8.09 10.03 9.52
N SER A 405 -8.19 8.72 9.39
CA SER A 405 -7.04 7.83 9.23
C SER A 405 -6.52 7.88 7.79
N ALA A 406 -5.24 8.22 7.60
CA ALA A 406 -4.62 7.90 6.32
C ALA A 406 -4.47 6.38 6.25
N SER A 407 -5.21 5.74 5.36
CA SER A 407 -5.00 4.32 5.08
C SER A 407 -3.67 4.22 4.32
N LYS A 408 -2.57 3.97 5.03
CA LYS A 408 -1.23 3.91 4.42
C LYS A 408 -0.99 2.51 3.84
N GLY A 409 -0.70 2.47 2.54
CA GLY A 409 -0.23 1.27 1.82
C GLY A 409 -1.29 0.21 1.51
N PHE A 410 -0.82 -0.88 0.88
CA PHE A 410 -1.58 -2.07 0.50
C PHE A 410 -2.20 -2.78 1.73
N THR A 411 -1.65 -2.56 2.92
CA THR A 411 -2.15 -3.09 4.20
C THR A 411 -3.44 -2.42 4.68
N ALA A 412 -3.78 -1.24 4.15
CA ALA A 412 -5.12 -0.69 4.32
C ALA A 412 -6.22 -1.54 3.65
N GLY A 413 -5.83 -2.45 2.75
CA GLY A 413 -6.69 -3.48 2.15
C GLY A 413 -6.78 -4.79 2.94
N GLN A 414 -5.91 -5.02 3.95
CA GLN A 414 -5.99 -6.22 4.82
C GLN A 414 -7.36 -6.35 5.51
N ASN A 415 -8.06 -5.23 5.59
CA ASN A 415 -9.31 -5.09 6.27
C ASN A 415 -10.54 -5.27 5.37
N ASN A 416 -10.36 -5.44 4.05
CA ASN A 416 -11.45 -5.60 3.07
C ASN A 416 -11.37 -6.93 2.30
N PHE A 417 -10.58 -7.89 2.76
CA PHE A 417 -10.53 -9.22 2.15
C PHE A 417 -11.85 -9.95 2.39
N ASN A 418 -12.75 -9.86 1.40
CA ASN A 418 -13.95 -10.67 1.30
C ASN A 418 -13.73 -11.64 0.14
N ILE A 419 -14.04 -12.93 0.33
CA ILE A 419 -13.93 -13.96 -0.72
C ILE A 419 -14.70 -13.51 -1.98
N LYS A 420 -15.87 -12.88 -1.80
CA LYS A 420 -16.65 -12.33 -2.91
C LYS A 420 -15.88 -11.25 -3.69
N ILE A 421 -15.18 -10.36 -2.98
CA ILE A 421 -14.35 -9.30 -3.59
C ILE A 421 -13.16 -9.92 -4.35
N LEU A 422 -12.50 -10.93 -3.79
CA LEU A 422 -11.39 -11.63 -4.45
C LEU A 422 -11.86 -12.29 -5.76
N ILE A 423 -13.00 -12.97 -5.72
CA ILE A 423 -13.61 -13.58 -6.92
C ILE A 423 -13.94 -12.52 -7.97
N ILE A 424 -14.32 -11.30 -7.59
CA ILE A 424 -14.63 -10.22 -8.53
C ILE A 424 -13.37 -9.57 -9.12
N ILE A 425 -12.26 -9.51 -8.35
CA ILE A 425 -10.98 -8.98 -8.84
C ILE A 425 -10.37 -9.88 -9.92
N ILE A 426 -10.58 -11.20 -9.83
CA ILE A 426 -10.03 -12.16 -10.80
C ILE A 426 -10.47 -11.82 -12.24
N PRO A 427 -11.78 -11.68 -12.55
CA PRO A 427 -12.23 -11.23 -13.86
C PRO A 427 -11.68 -9.88 -14.30
N GLN A 428 -11.55 -8.91 -13.37
CA GLN A 428 -11.04 -7.56 -13.69
C GLN A 428 -9.63 -7.59 -14.29
N MET A 429 -8.83 -8.57 -13.88
CA MET A 429 -7.45 -8.74 -14.33
C MET A 429 -7.35 -9.78 -15.46
N LEU A 430 -7.95 -10.96 -15.31
CA LEU A 430 -7.81 -12.05 -16.27
C LEU A 430 -8.58 -11.84 -17.57
N VAL A 431 -9.80 -11.30 -17.55
CA VAL A 431 -10.62 -11.13 -18.76
C VAL A 431 -9.92 -10.28 -19.83
N PRO A 432 -9.43 -9.06 -19.54
CA PRO A 432 -8.79 -8.24 -20.57
C PRO A 432 -7.51 -8.90 -21.09
N MET A 433 -6.77 -9.55 -20.20
CA MET A 433 -5.53 -10.26 -20.48
C MET A 433 -5.76 -11.50 -21.37
N ALA A 434 -6.81 -12.28 -21.10
CA ALA A 434 -7.19 -13.46 -21.88
C ALA A 434 -7.71 -13.07 -23.27
N VAL A 435 -8.61 -12.09 -23.35
CA VAL A 435 -9.13 -11.59 -24.64
C VAL A 435 -7.98 -11.07 -25.50
N PHE A 436 -7.10 -10.25 -24.93
CA PHE A 436 -5.93 -9.75 -25.64
C PHE A 436 -5.00 -10.88 -26.09
N GLY A 437 -4.71 -11.85 -25.23
CA GLY A 437 -3.82 -12.98 -25.55
C GLY A 437 -4.35 -13.85 -26.69
N ILE A 438 -5.64 -14.19 -26.64
CA ILE A 438 -6.31 -15.00 -27.67
C ILE A 438 -6.30 -14.26 -29.01
N VAL A 439 -6.75 -13.01 -29.03
CA VAL A 439 -6.81 -12.25 -30.30
C VAL A 439 -5.42 -11.98 -30.84
N LYS A 440 -4.42 -11.75 -29.98
CA LYS A 440 -3.03 -11.56 -30.41
C LYS A 440 -2.49 -12.82 -31.11
N TYR A 441 -2.82 -14.01 -30.60
CA TYR A 441 -2.37 -15.27 -31.19
C TYR A 441 -2.92 -15.48 -32.60
N PHE A 442 -4.19 -15.13 -32.84
CA PHE A 442 -4.84 -15.36 -34.14
C PHE A 442 -4.73 -14.20 -35.14
N ALA A 443 -4.71 -12.95 -34.68
CA ALA A 443 -4.87 -11.76 -35.52
C ALA A 443 -3.79 -10.67 -35.29
N GLY A 444 -2.78 -10.95 -34.46
CA GLY A 444 -1.66 -10.05 -34.20
C GLY A 444 -1.95 -8.90 -33.23
N MET A 445 -0.94 -8.05 -33.02
CA MET A 445 -0.94 -7.02 -31.95
C MET A 445 -2.05 -5.98 -32.14
N SER A 446 -2.21 -5.45 -33.36
CA SER A 446 -3.16 -4.38 -33.65
C SER A 446 -4.61 -4.82 -33.42
N ALA A 447 -4.96 -6.02 -33.89
CA ALA A 447 -6.29 -6.61 -33.67
C ALA A 447 -6.58 -6.83 -32.18
N ALA A 448 -5.57 -7.25 -31.41
CA ALA A 448 -5.71 -7.46 -29.97
C ALA A 448 -6.02 -6.17 -29.22
N VAL A 449 -5.31 -5.07 -29.53
CA VAL A 449 -5.57 -3.75 -28.95
C VAL A 449 -6.98 -3.26 -29.30
N ILE A 450 -7.38 -3.40 -30.57
CA ILE A 450 -8.71 -3.01 -31.04
C ILE A 450 -9.81 -3.81 -30.33
N SER A 451 -9.65 -5.13 -30.22
CA SER A 451 -10.64 -5.97 -29.53
C SER A 451 -10.88 -5.56 -28.08
N LEU A 452 -9.82 -5.12 -27.39
CA LEU A 452 -9.88 -4.70 -26.00
C LEU A 452 -10.58 -3.34 -25.87
N GLY A 453 -10.31 -2.42 -26.81
CA GLY A 453 -11.04 -1.17 -26.92
C GLY A 453 -12.53 -1.35 -27.23
N ILE A 454 -12.87 -2.24 -28.18
CA ILE A 454 -14.26 -2.59 -28.52
C ILE A 454 -14.99 -3.16 -27.30
N LEU A 455 -14.35 -4.07 -26.57
CA LEU A 455 -14.95 -4.67 -25.38
C LEU A 455 -15.25 -3.62 -24.30
N GLY A 456 -14.34 -2.65 -24.12
CA GLY A 456 -14.58 -1.47 -23.26
C GLY A 456 -15.76 -0.61 -23.73
N LEU A 457 -15.83 -0.31 -25.03
CA LEU A 457 -16.93 0.47 -25.60
C LEU A 457 -18.28 -0.22 -25.47
N ILE A 458 -18.35 -1.53 -25.73
CA ILE A 458 -19.57 -2.33 -25.53
C ILE A 458 -20.02 -2.25 -24.07
N GLY A 459 -19.09 -2.43 -23.12
CA GLY A 459 -19.40 -2.28 -21.70
C GLY A 459 -19.96 -0.91 -21.35
N PHE A 460 -19.35 0.16 -21.89
CA PHE A 460 -19.80 1.54 -21.70
C PHE A 460 -21.21 1.80 -22.26
N LEU A 461 -21.53 1.25 -23.44
CA LEU A 461 -22.86 1.38 -24.04
C LEU A 461 -23.93 0.60 -23.25
N LEU A 462 -23.57 -0.55 -22.67
CA LEU A 462 -24.46 -1.38 -21.86
C LEU A 462 -24.65 -0.88 -20.41
N ARG A 463 -24.14 0.32 -20.08
CA ARG A 463 -24.15 0.88 -18.73
C ARG A 463 -25.49 0.75 -18.01
N ASP A 464 -26.59 1.10 -18.65
CA ASP A 464 -27.89 1.21 -17.98
C ASP A 464 -28.41 -0.17 -17.56
N LYS A 465 -28.21 -1.20 -18.40
CA LYS A 465 -28.56 -2.59 -18.09
C LYS A 465 -27.69 -3.15 -16.96
N ILE A 466 -26.38 -2.86 -16.99
CA ILE A 466 -25.44 -3.32 -15.96
C ILE A 466 -25.77 -2.65 -14.62
N PHE A 467 -26.07 -1.35 -14.61
CA PHE A 467 -26.48 -0.65 -13.38
C PHE A 467 -27.75 -1.23 -12.77
N ASP A 468 -28.75 -1.61 -13.58
CA ASP A 468 -29.97 -2.20 -13.04
C ASP A 468 -29.71 -3.54 -12.33
N GLN A 469 -28.74 -4.33 -12.79
CA GLN A 469 -28.30 -5.54 -12.09
C GLN A 469 -27.54 -5.22 -10.81
N ILE A 470 -26.59 -4.28 -10.86
CA ILE A 470 -25.80 -3.88 -9.69
C ILE A 470 -26.71 -3.30 -8.59
N VAL A 471 -27.69 -2.48 -8.95
CA VAL A 471 -28.66 -1.90 -8.00
C VAL A 471 -29.44 -3.00 -7.26
N LYS A 472 -29.81 -4.10 -7.93
CA LYS A 472 -30.48 -5.23 -7.25
C LYS A 472 -29.59 -5.85 -6.17
N ILE A 473 -28.30 -6.02 -6.46
CA ILE A 473 -27.32 -6.55 -5.50
C ILE A 473 -27.16 -5.60 -4.31
N TYR A 474 -26.99 -4.29 -4.58
CA TYR A 474 -26.90 -3.27 -3.52
C TYR A 474 -28.14 -3.22 -2.64
N ARG A 475 -29.34 -3.41 -3.22
CA ARG A 475 -30.59 -3.52 -2.46
C ARG A 475 -30.63 -4.78 -1.59
N SER A 476 -30.21 -5.93 -2.11
CA SER A 476 -30.17 -7.17 -1.31
C SER A 476 -29.19 -7.11 -0.14
N GLU A 477 -28.06 -6.42 -0.32
CA GLU A 477 -27.02 -6.28 0.72
C GLU A 477 -27.24 -5.03 1.62
N LYS A 478 -28.32 -4.26 1.40
CA LYS A 478 -28.60 -3.00 2.12
C LYS A 478 -28.58 -3.19 3.64
N TYR A 479 -29.37 -4.13 4.16
CA TYR A 479 -29.53 -4.32 5.61
C TYR A 479 -28.27 -4.89 6.26
N SER A 480 -27.59 -5.80 5.58
CA SER A 480 -26.34 -6.39 6.08
C SER A 480 -25.23 -5.34 6.15
N THR A 481 -25.20 -4.41 5.19
CA THR A 481 -24.28 -3.27 5.16
C THR A 481 -24.60 -2.26 6.27
N LEU A 482 -25.88 -1.92 6.47
CA LEU A 482 -26.32 -1.03 7.56
C LEU A 482 -25.95 -1.59 8.95
N ALA A 483 -26.19 -2.89 9.17
CA ALA A 483 -25.82 -3.53 10.42
C ALA A 483 -24.30 -3.52 10.64
N ALA A 484 -23.51 -3.72 9.58
CA ALA A 484 -22.06 -3.71 9.67
C ALA A 484 -21.48 -2.31 9.94
N PHE A 485 -22.04 -1.25 9.33
CA PHE A 485 -21.59 0.12 9.58
C PHE A 485 -22.00 0.67 10.95
N LYS A 486 -23.06 0.14 11.57
CA LYS A 486 -23.46 0.47 12.95
C LYS A 486 -22.61 -0.24 14.02
N LYS A 487 -22.02 -1.40 13.70
CA LYS A 487 -21.10 -2.12 14.58
C LYS A 487 -19.72 -1.44 14.57
N VAL A 488 -19.66 -0.24 15.14
CA VAL A 488 -18.39 0.41 15.47
C VAL A 488 -18.04 -0.05 16.88
N ASP A 489 -17.22 -1.10 16.98
CA ASP A 489 -16.48 -1.48 18.20
C ASP A 489 -15.03 -1.02 18.09
#